data_AF-A0A1X1VY39-F1
#
_entry.id   AF-A0A1X1VY39-F1
#
_cell.length_a   1.000
_cell.length_b   1.000
_cell.length_c   1.000
_cell.angle_alpha   90.00
_cell.angle_beta   90.00
_cell.angle_gamma   90.00
#
_symmetry.space_group_name_H-M   'P 1'
#
loop_
_entity.id
_entity.type
_entity.pdbx_description
1 polymer ?
#
loop_
_entity_poly.entity_id
_entity_poly.type
_entity_poly.pdbx_seq_one_letter_code
_entity_poly.pdbx_strand_id
1 'polypeptide(L)'
;MAMDLTVVAEAPPARGAGLNQVIGLSIAAMVISVVMLWIGYAHRSHRISWLGRFADWMGVKFKRPSWVALPVLVFTTSIICALFGFIWDVSWHIGNGRDPGPLANPAHYFIIIGLFGVFLAGMIAVVLPFDTPGPAPVRITRNWHAPVGGVLLAGCGHYAMIGFPLDDIWHRIFGQDVTLWGPTHLMMIGGAGFSLFAVLMLEYEGGRTMAEGDTERRFVKFLRYLSCGGLLIGLSVYQIEYDFGVEQFRLVLQPMMIAGAAALGLVVARITLGRGAAIVAALFAIALRGAVALLVGPVLGAPTNWFPLYLGPAVVVELLALTPVFKRPIAFGAVAGLGVGTVGLWLESLWIGAVYHYPWPVSMWGEALAMAVPVAVLAGLCGAMTGMVLTGQRLPRRGIGIAVVVVTVLAIGGAVANGLHIVVPQQATATITLTDRPSDPGKRMVSADVQLNPPDLVRGNPEWVTILSWQGGMQNHRGLVIDRLDRVGPGHYRSTQPIPVWGSWKTLLRVQDGYTMTAVPIYEPADEAIPAAEVPALASSTRPFVQEITILQRERDQNTPLWLFTTGSVVVLIFTLMVIAALTWGAGRINAAETAPKESEEEKQPLPRVA
;
A
#
# COMPACT_ATOMS: atom_id res chain seq x y z
N MET A 1 -32.71 11.61 44.68
CA MET A 1 -32.89 10.97 43.36
C MET A 1 -32.04 11.74 42.36
N ALA A 2 -30.82 11.27 42.13
CA ALA A 2 -30.01 11.74 41.02
C ALA A 2 -30.40 10.88 39.81
N MET A 3 -30.87 11.52 38.73
CA MET A 3 -31.08 10.85 37.46
C MET A 3 -29.70 10.60 36.83
N ASP A 4 -29.29 9.33 36.81
CA ASP A 4 -28.20 8.88 35.95
C ASP A 4 -28.61 9.10 34.49
N LEU A 5 -27.97 10.08 33.86
CA LEU A 5 -27.94 10.22 32.41
C LEU A 5 -26.98 9.16 31.87
N THR A 6 -27.48 7.93 31.71
CA THR A 6 -26.84 6.94 30.84
C THR A 6 -26.95 7.48 29.41
N VAL A 7 -25.87 8.08 28.92
CA VAL A 7 -25.67 8.29 27.48
C VAL A 7 -25.59 6.90 26.86
N VAL A 8 -26.70 6.45 26.28
CA VAL A 8 -26.71 5.26 25.44
C VAL A 8 -25.78 5.57 24.27
N ALA A 9 -24.65 4.88 24.21
CA ALA A 9 -23.77 4.95 23.05
C ALA A 9 -24.58 4.44 21.85
N GLU A 10 -24.90 5.33 20.93
CA GLU A 10 -25.51 4.98 19.65
C GLU A 10 -24.58 3.99 18.94
N ALA A 11 -25.14 2.88 18.45
CA ALA A 11 -24.34 1.89 17.72
C ALA A 11 -23.62 2.57 16.56
N PRO A 12 -22.32 2.27 16.33
CA PRO A 12 -21.59 2.88 15.22
C PRO A 12 -22.36 2.71 13.91
N PRO A 13 -22.56 3.77 13.11
CA PRO A 13 -23.25 3.66 11.83
C PRO A 13 -22.60 2.57 10.96
N ALA A 14 -23.45 1.69 10.45
CA ALA A 14 -23.05 0.57 9.59
C ALA A 14 -22.83 0.95 8.12
N ARG A 15 -23.24 2.15 7.71
CA ARG A 15 -23.25 2.59 6.30
C ARG A 15 -22.74 4.03 6.18
N GLY A 16 -21.49 4.15 5.75
CA GLY A 16 -20.81 5.43 5.55
C GLY A 16 -20.69 6.28 6.82
N ALA A 17 -20.11 7.45 6.67
CA ALA A 17 -19.99 8.46 7.71
C ALA A 17 -21.35 9.12 8.02
N GLY A 18 -21.56 9.47 9.28
CA GLY A 18 -22.70 10.29 9.69
C GLY A 18 -22.73 11.63 8.94
N LEU A 19 -23.93 12.09 8.53
CA LEU A 19 -24.10 13.24 7.65
C LEU A 19 -23.44 14.53 8.20
N ASN A 20 -23.44 14.71 9.53
CA ASN A 20 -22.77 15.83 10.19
C ASN A 20 -21.25 15.85 9.92
N GLN A 21 -20.60 14.69 9.92
CA GLN A 21 -19.16 14.59 9.61
C GLN A 21 -18.92 14.87 8.13
N VAL A 22 -19.76 14.35 7.24
CA VAL A 22 -19.66 14.61 5.78
C VAL A 22 -19.77 16.11 5.49
N ILE A 23 -20.76 16.79 6.07
CA ILE A 23 -20.96 18.23 5.92
C ILE A 23 -19.76 19.00 6.50
N GLY A 24 -19.33 18.66 7.72
CA GLY A 24 -18.20 19.31 8.37
C GLY A 24 -16.90 19.18 7.58
N LEU A 25 -16.58 17.98 7.11
CA LEU A 25 -15.41 17.72 6.26
C LEU A 25 -15.52 18.42 4.91
N SER A 26 -16.71 18.49 4.31
CA SER A 26 -16.93 19.20 3.04
C SER A 26 -16.70 20.71 3.19
N ILE A 27 -17.20 21.31 4.27
CA ILE A 27 -16.97 22.74 4.58
C ILE A 27 -15.49 22.98 4.84
N ALA A 28 -14.83 22.14 5.65
CA ALA A 28 -13.40 22.26 5.91
C ALA A 28 -12.58 22.16 4.62
N ALA A 29 -12.87 21.17 3.77
CA ALA A 29 -12.22 20.99 2.47
C ALA A 29 -12.43 22.20 1.55
N MET A 30 -13.64 22.77 1.51
CA MET A 30 -13.94 23.98 0.74
C MET A 30 -13.12 25.17 1.26
N VAL A 31 -13.10 25.41 2.58
CA VAL A 31 -12.34 26.52 3.19
C VAL A 31 -10.85 26.38 2.89
N ILE A 32 -10.28 25.19 3.11
CA ILE A 32 -8.87 24.89 2.82
C ILE A 32 -8.59 25.11 1.33
N SER A 33 -9.46 24.66 0.43
CA SER A 33 -9.30 24.84 -1.02
C SER A 33 -9.29 26.32 -1.40
N VAL A 34 -10.22 27.12 -0.86
CA VAL A 34 -10.28 28.57 -1.11
C VAL A 34 -9.01 29.25 -0.60
N VAL A 35 -8.53 28.90 0.60
CA VAL A 35 -7.28 29.43 1.16
C VAL A 35 -6.08 29.07 0.29
N MET A 36 -5.96 27.81 -0.14
CA MET A 36 -4.88 27.36 -1.02
C MET A 36 -4.90 28.09 -2.37
N LEU A 37 -6.07 28.22 -2.99
CA LEU A 37 -6.25 28.96 -4.24
C LEU A 37 -5.89 30.43 -4.07
N TRP A 38 -6.28 31.06 -2.96
CA TRP A 38 -5.92 32.44 -2.65
C TRP A 38 -4.41 32.60 -2.45
N ILE A 39 -3.76 31.72 -1.69
CA ILE A 39 -2.29 31.74 -1.50
C ILE A 39 -1.59 31.60 -2.85
N GLY A 40 -2.03 30.64 -3.68
CA GLY A 40 -1.46 30.44 -5.01
C GLY A 40 -1.64 31.66 -5.91
N TYR A 41 -2.85 32.21 -5.98
CA TYR A 41 -3.14 33.44 -6.72
C TYR A 41 -2.31 34.63 -6.22
N ALA A 42 -2.23 34.82 -4.91
CA ALA A 42 -1.49 35.91 -4.29
C ALA A 42 0.02 35.79 -4.56
N HIS A 43 0.59 34.58 -4.50
CA HIS A 43 1.99 34.33 -4.85
C HIS A 43 2.26 34.62 -6.33
N ARG A 44 1.44 34.05 -7.23
CA ARG A 44 1.57 34.24 -8.68
C ARG A 44 1.35 35.68 -9.13
N SER A 45 0.58 36.46 -8.38
CA SER A 45 0.33 37.89 -8.63
C SER A 45 1.29 38.82 -7.88
N HIS A 46 2.35 38.28 -7.27
CA HIS A 46 3.34 39.01 -6.48
C HIS A 46 2.76 39.82 -5.29
N ARG A 47 1.57 39.46 -4.80
CA ARG A 47 0.91 40.11 -3.65
C ARG A 47 1.46 39.66 -2.31
N ILE A 48 2.06 38.48 -2.25
CA ILE A 48 2.76 37.95 -1.07
C ILE A 48 4.20 37.58 -1.43
N SER A 49 5.11 37.74 -0.47
CA SER A 49 6.53 37.39 -0.62
C SER A 49 7.01 36.35 0.40
N TRP A 50 6.22 36.03 1.43
CA TRP A 50 6.63 35.13 2.50
C TRP A 50 6.83 33.69 2.01
N LEU A 51 5.97 33.21 1.10
CA LEU A 51 6.05 31.85 0.56
C LEU A 51 7.34 31.66 -0.25
N GLY A 52 7.61 32.58 -1.18
CA GLY A 52 8.86 32.62 -1.94
C GLY A 52 10.09 32.70 -1.03
N ARG A 53 10.13 33.67 -0.09
CA ARG A 53 11.25 33.82 0.84
C ARG A 53 11.53 32.57 1.67
N PHE A 54 10.48 31.91 2.17
CA PHE A 54 10.65 30.68 2.93
C PHE A 54 11.15 29.54 2.04
N ALA A 55 10.61 29.39 0.83
CA ALA A 55 11.05 28.38 -0.11
C ALA A 55 12.48 28.61 -0.61
N ASP A 56 12.89 29.87 -0.79
CA ASP A 56 14.26 30.23 -1.17
C ASP A 56 15.24 29.95 -0.02
N TRP A 57 14.85 30.25 1.22
CA TRP A 57 15.64 29.86 2.41
C TRP A 57 15.84 28.34 2.47
N MET A 58 14.79 27.56 2.20
CA MET A 58 14.87 26.10 2.07
C MET A 58 15.77 25.69 0.91
N GLY A 59 15.68 26.37 -0.24
CA GLY A 59 16.52 26.14 -1.40
C GLY A 59 18.01 26.33 -1.12
N VAL A 60 18.38 27.39 -0.39
CA VAL A 60 19.75 27.63 0.07
C VAL A 60 20.22 26.53 1.02
N LYS A 61 19.38 26.17 2.02
CA LYS A 61 19.71 25.13 3.01
C LYS A 61 19.93 23.76 2.36
N PHE A 62 19.09 23.41 1.39
CA PHE A 62 19.11 22.11 0.72
C PHE A 62 20.04 22.11 -0.50
N LYS A 63 20.49 23.29 -0.97
CA LYS A 63 21.22 23.45 -2.24
C LYS A 63 20.43 22.81 -3.38
N ARG A 64 19.17 23.23 -3.50
CA ARG A 64 18.20 22.78 -4.51
C ARG A 64 17.31 23.96 -4.91
N PRO A 65 16.67 23.92 -6.08
CA PRO A 65 15.67 24.91 -6.43
C PRO A 65 14.56 24.95 -5.37
N SER A 66 14.03 26.13 -5.09
CA SER A 66 13.00 26.33 -4.07
C SER A 66 11.74 25.51 -4.33
N TRP A 67 11.40 25.30 -5.62
CA TRP A 67 10.29 24.47 -6.09
C TRP A 67 10.52 22.96 -5.98
N VAL A 68 11.69 22.53 -5.48
CA VAL A 68 11.98 21.15 -5.08
C VAL A 68 12.21 21.06 -3.58
N ALA A 69 13.03 21.94 -3.01
CA ALA A 69 13.45 21.86 -1.61
C ALA A 69 12.27 21.87 -0.63
N LEU A 70 11.33 22.81 -0.79
CA LEU A 70 10.17 22.91 0.07
C LEU A 70 9.17 21.75 -0.18
N PRO A 71 8.75 21.46 -1.44
CA PRO A 71 7.90 20.32 -1.75
C PRO A 71 8.41 18.97 -1.23
N VAL A 72 9.69 18.65 -1.41
CA VAL A 72 10.25 17.37 -0.95
C VAL A 72 10.21 17.27 0.58
N LEU A 73 10.46 18.36 1.31
CA LEU A 73 10.32 18.35 2.77
C LEU A 73 8.86 18.10 3.19
N VAL A 74 7.92 18.84 2.60
CA VAL A 74 6.48 18.68 2.87
C VAL A 74 6.06 17.26 2.53
N PHE A 75 6.44 16.75 1.37
CA PHE A 75 6.16 15.39 0.95
C PHE A 75 6.69 14.35 1.94
N THR A 76 7.97 14.37 2.26
CA THR A 76 8.62 13.36 3.11
C THR A 76 8.01 13.32 4.51
N THR A 77 7.75 14.48 5.10
CA THR A 77 7.09 14.55 6.41
C THR A 77 5.66 14.03 6.34
N SER A 78 4.93 14.37 5.27
CA SER A 78 3.53 13.99 5.10
C SER A 78 3.33 12.51 4.77
N ILE A 79 4.19 11.92 3.94
CA ILE A 79 4.10 10.49 3.60
C ILE A 79 4.47 9.58 4.78
N ILE A 80 5.42 10.00 5.63
CA ILE A 80 5.75 9.30 6.89
C ILE A 80 4.59 9.40 7.88
N CYS A 81 3.97 10.59 7.98
CA CYS A 81 2.77 10.81 8.79
C CYS A 81 1.63 9.88 8.32
N ALA A 82 1.37 9.84 7.01
CA ALA A 82 0.35 8.96 6.42
C ALA A 82 0.66 7.48 6.68
N LEU A 83 1.92 7.05 6.52
CA LEU A 83 2.34 5.67 6.79
C LEU A 83 2.07 5.27 8.24
N PHE A 84 2.45 6.12 9.21
CA PHE A 84 2.18 5.87 10.61
C PHE A 84 0.68 5.74 10.89
N GLY A 85 -0.11 6.71 10.42
CA GLY A 85 -1.56 6.69 10.55
C GLY A 85 -2.16 5.42 9.95
N PHE A 86 -1.74 5.04 8.75
CA PHE A 86 -2.27 3.89 8.04
C PHE A 86 -1.98 2.55 8.72
N ILE A 87 -0.77 2.30 9.21
CA ILE A 87 -0.50 1.05 9.95
C ILE A 87 -1.28 1.01 11.25
N TRP A 88 -1.37 2.15 11.95
CA TRP A 88 -2.15 2.24 13.18
C TRP A 88 -3.63 1.99 12.93
N ASP A 89 -4.17 2.53 11.85
CA ASP A 89 -5.56 2.38 11.44
C ASP A 89 -5.94 0.92 11.15
N VAL A 90 -5.10 0.22 10.37
CA VAL A 90 -5.31 -1.21 10.11
C VAL A 90 -5.25 -2.01 11.41
N SER A 91 -4.26 -1.74 12.29
CA SER A 91 -4.21 -2.37 13.61
C SER A 91 -5.46 -2.07 14.44
N TRP A 92 -5.97 -0.84 14.37
CA TRP A 92 -7.16 -0.39 15.08
C TRP A 92 -8.38 -1.20 14.68
N HIS A 93 -8.63 -1.34 13.39
CA HIS A 93 -9.77 -2.10 12.87
C HIS A 93 -9.68 -3.61 13.14
N ILE A 94 -8.48 -4.18 13.15
CA ILE A 94 -8.27 -5.57 13.56
C ILE A 94 -8.60 -5.75 15.05
N GLY A 95 -8.14 -4.84 15.90
CA GLY A 95 -8.26 -4.96 17.35
C GLY A 95 -9.64 -4.57 17.91
N ASN A 96 -10.20 -3.44 17.47
CA ASN A 96 -11.43 -2.84 18.01
C ASN A 96 -12.64 -2.99 17.09
N GLY A 97 -12.43 -3.13 15.78
CA GLY A 97 -13.50 -3.22 14.80
C GLY A 97 -13.89 -1.89 14.19
N ARG A 98 -15.19 -1.69 13.98
CA ARG A 98 -15.72 -0.57 13.19
C ARG A 98 -15.65 0.77 13.92
N ASP A 99 -15.45 1.83 13.16
CA ASP A 99 -15.51 3.20 13.64
C ASP A 99 -16.86 3.87 13.29
N PRO A 100 -17.37 4.76 14.16
CA PRO A 100 -18.60 5.52 13.88
C PRO A 100 -18.42 6.65 12.84
N GLY A 101 -17.24 6.77 12.23
CA GLY A 101 -16.97 7.69 11.13
C GLY A 101 -15.48 8.08 11.01
N PRO A 102 -15.11 8.81 9.94
CA PRO A 102 -13.72 9.18 9.63
C PRO A 102 -13.02 10.01 10.72
N LEU A 103 -13.76 10.68 11.61
CA LEU A 103 -13.19 11.48 12.69
C LEU A 103 -13.12 10.75 14.04
N ALA A 104 -13.58 9.50 14.11
CA ALA A 104 -13.68 8.75 15.37
C ALA A 104 -12.38 8.06 15.78
N ASN A 105 -11.52 7.75 14.82
CA ASN A 105 -10.26 7.06 15.04
C ASN A 105 -9.09 8.05 14.87
N PRO A 106 -8.25 8.22 15.91
CA PRO A 106 -7.09 9.12 15.86
C PRO A 106 -6.15 8.85 14.70
N ALA A 107 -6.02 7.60 14.25
CA ALA A 107 -5.16 7.21 13.13
C ALA A 107 -5.58 7.89 11.82
N HIS A 108 -6.89 8.05 11.58
CA HIS A 108 -7.41 8.71 10.38
C HIS A 108 -6.88 10.14 10.21
N TYR A 109 -6.67 10.89 11.29
CA TYR A 109 -6.15 12.25 11.20
C TYR A 109 -4.75 12.29 10.59
N PHE A 110 -3.89 11.34 10.97
CA PHE A 110 -2.54 11.22 10.41
C PHE A 110 -2.59 10.86 8.92
N ILE A 111 -3.52 9.98 8.52
CA ILE A 111 -3.73 9.62 7.10
C ILE A 111 -4.21 10.84 6.31
N ILE A 112 -5.27 11.51 6.77
CA ILE A 112 -5.88 12.66 6.08
C ILE A 112 -4.86 13.80 5.95
N ILE A 113 -4.19 14.18 7.05
CA ILE A 113 -3.18 15.25 7.05
C ILE A 113 -1.99 14.85 6.16
N GLY A 114 -1.53 13.61 6.24
CA GLY A 114 -0.41 13.11 5.45
C GLY A 114 -0.70 13.07 3.95
N LEU A 115 -1.85 12.53 3.54
CA LEU A 115 -2.23 12.49 2.12
C LEU A 115 -2.57 13.88 1.56
N PHE A 116 -3.18 14.75 2.37
CA PHE A 116 -3.35 16.16 2.01
C PHE A 116 -1.99 16.85 1.83
N GLY A 117 -1.03 16.57 2.71
CA GLY A 117 0.33 17.08 2.61
C GLY A 117 1.08 16.61 1.35
N VAL A 118 0.83 15.38 0.88
CA VAL A 118 1.35 14.88 -0.41
C VAL A 118 0.77 15.71 -1.57
N PHE A 119 -0.54 15.94 -1.60
CA PHE A 119 -1.18 16.81 -2.59
C PHE A 119 -0.62 18.24 -2.53
N LEU A 120 -0.53 18.81 -1.34
CA LEU A 120 -0.01 20.14 -1.09
C LEU A 120 1.44 20.29 -1.57
N ALA A 121 2.30 19.29 -1.33
CA ALA A 121 3.67 19.29 -1.83
C ALA A 121 3.72 19.43 -3.35
N GLY A 122 2.90 18.67 -4.08
CA GLY A 122 2.77 18.79 -5.53
C GLY A 122 2.28 20.17 -5.97
N MET A 123 1.25 20.70 -5.31
CA MET A 123 0.72 22.04 -5.60
C MET A 123 1.74 23.15 -5.33
N ILE A 124 2.55 23.04 -4.27
CA ILE A 124 3.66 23.97 -4.01
C ILE A 124 4.66 23.90 -5.17
N ALA A 125 5.07 22.70 -5.61
CA ALA A 125 5.99 22.55 -6.74
C ALA A 125 5.46 23.17 -8.04
N VAL A 126 4.14 23.10 -8.26
CA VAL A 126 3.46 23.65 -9.44
C VAL A 126 3.34 25.18 -9.39
N VAL A 127 3.06 25.76 -8.21
CA VAL A 127 2.77 27.20 -8.04
C VAL A 127 4.03 28.05 -7.86
N LEU A 128 5.05 27.51 -7.21
CA LEU A 128 6.20 28.30 -6.75
C LEU A 128 7.06 28.94 -7.87
N PRO A 129 7.44 28.24 -8.96
CA PRO A 129 8.39 28.77 -9.95
C PRO A 129 7.80 29.91 -10.79
N PHE A 130 8.39 31.12 -10.74
CA PHE A 130 8.01 32.22 -11.66
C PHE A 130 8.51 31.98 -13.09
N ASP A 131 9.74 31.51 -13.22
CA ASP A 131 10.37 31.13 -14.48
C ASP A 131 10.09 29.67 -14.86
N THR A 132 10.57 29.26 -16.03
CA THR A 132 10.41 27.90 -16.55
C THR A 132 11.17 26.88 -15.68
N PRO A 133 10.46 25.93 -15.02
CA PRO A 133 11.10 24.95 -14.15
C PRO A 133 11.55 23.71 -14.92
N GLY A 134 12.79 23.27 -14.68
CA GLY A 134 13.29 21.99 -15.15
C GLY A 134 13.46 21.89 -16.68
N PRO A 135 13.90 20.72 -17.17
CA PRO A 135 14.18 20.48 -18.58
C PRO A 135 12.91 20.21 -19.43
N ALA A 136 11.81 19.76 -18.80
CA ALA A 136 10.63 19.26 -19.51
C ALA A 136 9.30 19.91 -19.07
N PRO A 137 9.27 21.24 -18.84
CA PRO A 137 8.16 21.94 -18.19
C PRO A 137 6.79 21.64 -18.83
N VAL A 138 5.76 21.50 -18.00
CA VAL A 138 4.36 21.46 -18.43
C VAL A 138 3.83 22.88 -18.51
N ARG A 139 3.36 23.30 -19.69
CA ARG A 139 2.76 24.61 -19.88
C ARG A 139 1.32 24.62 -19.37
N ILE A 140 1.06 25.42 -18.33
CA ILE A 140 -0.28 25.60 -17.74
C ILE A 140 -1.01 26.77 -18.40
N THR A 141 -0.32 27.91 -18.56
CA THR A 141 -0.83 29.08 -19.30
C THR A 141 0.25 29.63 -20.23
N ARG A 142 0.07 30.83 -20.80
CA ARG A 142 1.12 31.49 -21.59
C ARG A 142 2.38 31.79 -20.76
N ASN A 143 2.21 32.15 -19.49
CA ASN A 143 3.28 32.64 -18.62
C ASN A 143 3.45 31.77 -17.35
N TRP A 144 2.91 30.55 -17.35
CA TRP A 144 3.01 29.64 -16.21
C TRP A 144 3.38 28.25 -16.68
N HIS A 145 4.53 27.79 -16.20
CA HIS A 145 5.08 26.48 -16.44
C HIS A 145 5.30 25.77 -15.10
N ALA A 146 5.06 24.46 -15.07
CA ALA A 146 5.20 23.63 -13.88
C ALA A 146 6.13 22.43 -14.14
N PRO A 147 6.89 21.96 -13.16
CA PRO A 147 7.73 20.77 -13.31
C PRO A 147 6.84 19.53 -13.44
N VAL A 148 7.28 18.55 -14.23
CA VAL A 148 6.50 17.33 -14.50
C VAL A 148 6.28 16.56 -13.21
N GLY A 149 7.32 16.37 -12.41
CA GLY A 149 7.24 15.70 -11.11
C GLY A 149 6.27 16.38 -10.14
N GLY A 150 6.17 17.72 -10.18
CA GLY A 150 5.22 18.47 -9.36
C GLY A 150 3.76 18.25 -9.77
N VAL A 151 3.48 18.26 -11.07
CA VAL A 151 2.14 17.97 -11.61
C VAL A 151 1.72 16.53 -11.27
N LEU A 152 2.62 15.58 -11.45
CA LEU A 152 2.37 14.17 -11.13
C LEU A 152 2.17 13.95 -9.63
N LEU A 153 2.94 14.64 -8.78
CA LEU A 153 2.83 14.55 -7.34
C LEU A 153 1.48 15.09 -6.86
N ALA A 154 1.03 16.23 -7.40
CA ALA A 154 -0.30 16.75 -7.15
C ALA A 154 -1.39 15.78 -7.64
N GLY A 155 -1.23 15.19 -8.83
CA GLY A 155 -2.16 14.19 -9.37
C GLY A 155 -2.27 12.95 -8.47
N CYS A 156 -1.15 12.41 -7.99
CA CYS A 156 -1.12 11.25 -7.10
C CYS A 156 -1.78 11.57 -5.74
N GLY A 157 -1.46 12.73 -5.15
CA GLY A 157 -2.10 13.19 -3.92
C GLY A 157 -3.60 13.42 -4.09
N HIS A 158 -4.03 14.00 -5.21
CA HIS A 158 -5.45 14.19 -5.51
C HIS A 158 -6.19 12.86 -5.69
N TYR A 159 -5.59 11.91 -6.40
CA TYR A 159 -6.11 10.54 -6.55
C TYR A 159 -6.26 9.83 -5.20
N ALA A 160 -5.31 10.02 -4.27
CA ALA A 160 -5.46 9.51 -2.91
C ALA A 160 -6.61 10.22 -2.16
N MET A 161 -6.71 11.54 -2.27
CA MET A 161 -7.69 12.34 -1.53
C MET A 161 -9.13 12.13 -1.98
N ILE A 162 -9.37 11.94 -3.29
CA ILE A 162 -10.72 11.62 -3.79
C ILE A 162 -11.16 10.20 -3.38
N GLY A 163 -10.21 9.35 -2.96
CA GLY A 163 -10.50 8.05 -2.37
C GLY A 163 -11.48 8.14 -1.20
N PHE A 164 -11.29 9.09 -0.26
CA PHE A 164 -12.14 9.23 0.94
C PHE A 164 -13.62 9.49 0.66
N PRO A 165 -14.03 10.51 -0.14
CA PRO A 165 -15.44 10.70 -0.44
C PRO A 165 -16.02 9.58 -1.30
N LEU A 166 -15.21 8.95 -2.17
CA LEU A 166 -15.65 7.79 -2.94
C LEU A 166 -15.84 6.57 -2.05
N ASP A 167 -15.04 6.43 -1.00
CA ASP A 167 -15.12 5.37 0.02
C ASP A 167 -16.42 5.50 0.84
N ASP A 168 -16.79 6.71 1.24
CA ASP A 168 -18.09 6.96 1.86
C ASP A 168 -19.26 6.55 0.95
N ILE A 169 -19.19 6.92 -0.34
CA ILE A 169 -20.18 6.50 -1.35
C ILE A 169 -20.19 4.97 -1.50
N TRP A 170 -19.00 4.36 -1.55
CA TRP A 170 -18.82 2.92 -1.66
C TRP A 170 -19.50 2.19 -0.50
N HIS A 171 -19.22 2.60 0.74
CA HIS A 171 -19.82 1.99 1.93
C HIS A 171 -21.32 2.20 2.03
N ARG A 172 -21.87 3.31 1.51
CA ARG A 172 -23.33 3.51 1.44
C ARG A 172 -24.00 2.56 0.46
N ILE A 173 -23.33 2.21 -0.63
CA ILE A 173 -23.87 1.34 -1.68
C ILE A 173 -23.65 -0.14 -1.35
N PHE A 174 -22.45 -0.50 -0.90
CA PHE A 174 -21.99 -1.89 -0.77
C PHE A 174 -21.80 -2.37 0.67
N GLY A 175 -21.98 -1.50 1.67
CA GLY A 175 -21.59 -1.79 3.06
C GLY A 175 -20.08 -1.63 3.29
N GLN A 176 -19.63 -1.76 4.54
CA GLN A 176 -18.23 -1.57 4.91
C GLN A 176 -17.40 -2.79 4.52
N ASP A 177 -16.40 -2.60 3.66
CA ASP A 177 -15.39 -3.58 3.31
C ASP A 177 -14.21 -3.49 4.27
N VAL A 178 -14.18 -4.42 5.23
CA VAL A 178 -13.10 -4.52 6.23
C VAL A 178 -11.90 -5.28 5.61
N THR A 179 -11.40 -4.79 4.49
CA THR A 179 -10.21 -5.30 3.79
C THR A 179 -9.41 -4.15 3.21
N LEU A 180 -8.09 -4.28 3.21
CA LEU A 180 -7.17 -3.38 2.54
C LEU A 180 -7.43 -3.27 1.02
N TRP A 181 -7.96 -4.34 0.43
CA TRP A 181 -8.18 -4.45 -1.02
C TRP A 181 -9.55 -3.94 -1.47
N GLY A 182 -10.25 -3.21 -0.60
CA GLY A 182 -11.40 -2.40 -1.01
C GLY A 182 -11.03 -1.49 -2.18
N PRO A 183 -11.82 -1.40 -3.25
CA PRO A 183 -11.43 -0.65 -4.44
C PRO A 183 -11.04 0.81 -4.14
N THR A 184 -11.78 1.50 -3.29
CA THR A 184 -11.49 2.88 -2.85
C THR A 184 -10.26 2.96 -1.94
N HIS A 185 -10.01 1.94 -1.12
CA HIS A 185 -8.76 1.82 -0.35
C HIS A 185 -7.53 1.73 -1.25
N LEU A 186 -7.61 0.96 -2.34
CA LEU A 186 -6.56 0.86 -3.35
C LEU A 186 -6.25 2.22 -4.01
N MET A 187 -7.22 3.14 -4.07
CA MET A 187 -6.96 4.52 -4.53
C MET A 187 -6.12 5.31 -3.55
N MET A 188 -6.49 5.28 -2.27
CA MET A 188 -5.78 6.01 -1.20
C MET A 188 -4.34 5.51 -1.07
N ILE A 189 -4.18 4.20 -0.97
CA ILE A 189 -2.89 3.51 -0.85
C ILE A 189 -2.08 3.70 -2.14
N GLY A 190 -2.72 3.53 -3.30
CA GLY A 190 -2.08 3.67 -4.60
C GLY A 190 -1.58 5.08 -4.87
N GLY A 191 -2.36 6.11 -4.56
CA GLY A 191 -1.91 7.50 -4.73
C GLY A 191 -0.72 7.83 -3.86
N ALA A 192 -0.71 7.36 -2.61
CA ALA A 192 0.45 7.47 -1.74
C ALA A 192 1.68 6.72 -2.31
N GLY A 193 1.52 5.47 -2.74
CA GLY A 193 2.60 4.66 -3.33
C GLY A 193 3.15 5.26 -4.64
N PHE A 194 2.27 5.69 -5.54
CA PHE A 194 2.63 6.26 -6.84
C PHE A 194 3.29 7.64 -6.74
N SER A 195 2.97 8.42 -5.71
CA SER A 195 3.61 9.71 -5.45
C SER A 195 5.14 9.61 -5.26
N LEU A 196 5.66 8.45 -4.86
CA LEU A 196 7.09 8.21 -4.69
C LEU A 196 7.84 8.17 -6.02
N PHE A 197 7.19 7.77 -7.12
CA PHE A 197 7.76 7.96 -8.46
C PHE A 197 7.81 9.44 -8.85
N ALA A 198 6.74 10.18 -8.54
CA ALA A 198 6.62 11.59 -8.88
C ALA A 198 7.66 12.45 -8.12
N VAL A 199 7.90 12.18 -6.83
CA VAL A 199 8.93 12.90 -6.06
C VAL A 199 10.34 12.61 -6.57
N LEU A 200 10.65 11.36 -6.96
CA LEU A 200 11.95 11.02 -7.53
C LEU A 200 12.18 11.77 -8.87
N MET A 201 11.13 11.88 -9.69
CA MET A 201 11.18 12.68 -10.92
C MET A 201 11.35 14.18 -10.62
N LEU A 202 10.66 14.72 -9.61
CA LEU A 202 10.80 16.11 -9.17
C LEU A 202 12.22 16.42 -8.68
N GLU A 203 12.79 15.53 -7.86
CA GLU A 203 14.17 15.65 -7.38
C GLU A 203 15.18 15.61 -8.53
N TYR A 204 14.94 14.74 -9.52
CA TYR A 204 15.77 14.65 -10.73
C TYR A 204 15.71 15.93 -11.57
N GLU A 205 14.51 16.46 -11.87
CA GLU A 205 14.33 17.73 -12.59
C GLU A 205 15.03 18.88 -11.86
N GLY A 206 14.90 18.95 -10.53
CA GLY A 206 15.56 19.98 -9.72
C GLY A 206 17.08 19.91 -9.81
N GLY A 207 17.65 18.70 -9.69
CA GLY A 207 19.07 18.47 -9.88
C GLY A 207 19.58 18.88 -11.26
N ARG A 208 18.69 18.90 -12.27
CA ARG A 208 19.05 19.28 -13.65
C ARG A 208 19.18 20.76 -13.93
N THR A 209 18.58 21.58 -13.08
CA THR A 209 18.72 23.03 -13.13
C THR A 209 19.93 23.57 -12.36
N MET A 210 20.68 22.71 -11.68
CA MET A 210 21.86 23.10 -10.92
C MET A 210 23.12 23.17 -11.79
N ALA A 211 24.05 24.05 -11.42
CA ALA A 211 25.32 24.22 -12.10
C ALA A 211 26.17 22.94 -12.06
N GLU A 212 26.89 22.65 -13.16
CA GLU A 212 27.83 21.54 -13.20
C GLU A 212 28.94 21.71 -12.15
N GLY A 213 29.25 20.63 -11.42
CA GLY A 213 30.23 20.65 -10.32
C GLY A 213 29.63 20.89 -8.92
N ASP A 214 28.35 21.24 -8.82
CA ASP A 214 27.70 21.38 -7.52
C ASP A 214 27.59 20.04 -6.78
N THR A 215 28.41 19.85 -5.74
CA THR A 215 28.34 18.65 -4.90
C THR A 215 27.00 18.61 -4.16
N GLU A 216 26.31 17.47 -4.26
CA GLU A 216 25.07 17.19 -3.53
C GLU A 216 25.35 17.15 -2.02
N ARG A 217 24.54 17.89 -1.24
CA ARG A 217 24.64 17.87 0.22
C ARG A 217 24.29 16.48 0.75
N ARG A 218 24.99 16.02 1.80
CA ARG A 218 24.74 14.71 2.45
C ARG A 218 23.28 14.51 2.84
N PHE A 219 22.61 15.55 3.34
CA PHE A 219 21.21 15.50 3.72
C PHE A 219 20.27 15.28 2.53
N VAL A 220 20.53 15.90 1.37
CA VAL A 220 19.72 15.66 0.15
C VAL A 220 19.96 14.27 -0.39
N LYS A 221 21.22 13.81 -0.38
CA LYS A 221 21.53 12.42 -0.73
C LYS A 221 20.79 11.43 0.18
N PHE A 222 20.73 11.72 1.48
CA PHE A 222 19.94 10.96 2.45
C PHE A 222 18.44 10.96 2.10
N LEU A 223 17.85 12.11 1.79
CA LEU A 223 16.44 12.19 1.38
C LEU A 223 16.15 11.37 0.12
N ARG A 224 17.07 11.33 -0.85
CA ARG A 224 16.92 10.48 -2.04
C ARG A 224 16.97 8.99 -1.71
N TYR A 225 17.88 8.56 -0.83
CA TYR A 225 17.85 7.18 -0.33
C TYR A 225 16.55 6.87 0.41
N LEU A 226 16.04 7.84 1.20
CA LEU A 226 14.76 7.72 1.89
C LEU A 226 13.61 7.64 0.89
N SER A 227 13.61 8.39 -0.22
CA SER A 227 12.62 8.28 -1.30
C SER A 227 12.65 6.89 -1.96
N CYS A 228 13.84 6.31 -2.19
CA CYS A 228 13.96 4.95 -2.73
C CYS A 228 13.52 3.85 -1.74
N GLY A 229 13.87 3.97 -0.45
CA GLY A 229 13.33 3.08 0.59
C GLY A 229 11.83 3.26 0.78
N GLY A 230 11.35 4.50 0.66
CA GLY A 230 9.94 4.87 0.63
C GLY A 230 9.22 4.20 -0.54
N LEU A 231 9.79 4.19 -1.75
CA LEU A 231 9.25 3.49 -2.91
C LEU A 231 9.02 2.01 -2.63
N LEU A 232 9.99 1.35 -1.97
CA LEU A 232 9.84 -0.05 -1.56
C LEU A 232 8.69 -0.23 -0.56
N ILE A 233 8.56 0.66 0.43
CA ILE A 233 7.43 0.65 1.39
C ILE A 233 6.09 0.89 0.67
N GLY A 234 6.02 1.93 -0.18
CA GLY A 234 4.80 2.32 -0.89
C GLY A 234 4.29 1.28 -1.90
N LEU A 235 5.16 0.37 -2.34
CA LEU A 235 4.76 -0.81 -3.12
C LEU A 235 4.45 -2.03 -2.23
N SER A 236 4.95 -2.05 -1.00
CA SER A 236 4.77 -3.12 -0.01
C SER A 236 3.42 -3.05 0.71
N VAL A 237 2.86 -1.85 0.89
CA VAL A 237 1.63 -1.60 1.67
C VAL A 237 0.43 -2.49 1.31
N TYR A 238 0.28 -2.93 0.05
CA TYR A 238 -0.80 -3.86 -0.36
C TYR A 238 -0.75 -5.23 0.34
N GLN A 239 0.33 -5.53 1.05
CA GLN A 239 0.61 -6.82 1.69
C GLN A 239 0.28 -6.80 3.19
N ILE A 240 -0.22 -5.70 3.74
CA ILE A 240 -0.33 -5.52 5.19
C ILE A 240 -1.25 -6.53 5.87
N GLU A 241 -2.30 -7.03 5.22
CA GLU A 241 -3.13 -8.06 5.85
C GLU A 241 -2.33 -9.33 6.18
N TYR A 242 -1.37 -9.69 5.34
CA TYR A 242 -0.44 -10.80 5.59
C TYR A 242 0.50 -10.51 6.75
N ASP A 243 0.87 -9.24 6.96
CA ASP A 243 1.74 -8.83 8.06
C ASP A 243 1.12 -9.08 9.44
N PHE A 244 -0.21 -9.04 9.51
CA PHE A 244 -0.97 -9.35 10.72
C PHE A 244 -1.44 -10.80 10.78
N GLY A 245 -1.51 -11.52 9.66
CA GLY A 245 -2.13 -12.85 9.59
C GLY A 245 -3.66 -12.80 9.48
N VAL A 246 -4.20 -11.78 8.83
CA VAL A 246 -5.64 -11.59 8.61
C VAL A 246 -6.01 -11.52 7.12
N GLU A 247 -5.11 -11.99 6.25
CA GLU A 247 -5.28 -11.97 4.80
C GLU A 247 -6.58 -12.66 4.37
N GLN A 248 -7.32 -12.03 3.46
CA GLN A 248 -8.59 -12.59 2.95
C GLN A 248 -8.43 -13.24 1.56
N PHE A 249 -7.19 -13.46 1.17
CA PHE A 249 -6.79 -13.94 -0.16
C PHE A 249 -5.79 -15.08 -0.04
N ARG A 250 -5.64 -15.86 -1.10
CA ARG A 250 -4.75 -17.03 -1.08
C ARG A 250 -3.32 -16.62 -0.76
N LEU A 251 -2.66 -17.37 0.13
CA LEU A 251 -1.26 -17.15 0.55
C LEU A 251 -0.27 -16.94 -0.62
N VAL A 252 -0.52 -17.57 -1.76
CA VAL A 252 0.33 -17.50 -2.97
C VAL A 252 0.47 -16.09 -3.57
N LEU A 253 -0.43 -15.18 -3.22
CA LEU A 253 -0.33 -13.79 -3.64
C LEU A 253 0.82 -13.04 -2.95
N GLN A 254 1.16 -13.37 -1.70
CA GLN A 254 2.19 -12.67 -0.92
C GLN A 254 3.59 -12.75 -1.54
N PRO A 255 4.14 -13.93 -1.93
CA PRO A 255 5.41 -14.00 -2.63
C PRO A 255 5.45 -13.16 -3.91
N MET A 256 4.37 -13.16 -4.71
CA MET A 256 4.30 -12.38 -5.95
C MET A 256 4.39 -10.88 -5.68
N MET A 257 3.65 -10.37 -4.68
CA MET A 257 3.69 -8.95 -4.33
C MET A 257 5.05 -8.53 -3.77
N ILE A 258 5.66 -9.36 -2.93
CA ILE A 258 7.02 -9.14 -2.42
C ILE A 258 8.01 -9.04 -3.59
N ALA A 259 7.97 -9.99 -4.52
CA ALA A 259 8.90 -10.03 -5.64
C ALA A 259 8.72 -8.84 -6.58
N GLY A 260 7.47 -8.45 -6.89
CA GLY A 260 7.16 -7.31 -7.72
C GLY A 260 7.66 -5.99 -7.12
N ALA A 261 7.35 -5.74 -5.85
CA ALA A 261 7.79 -4.54 -5.13
C ALA A 261 9.32 -4.48 -5.03
N ALA A 262 9.96 -5.59 -4.67
CA ALA A 262 11.41 -5.70 -4.54
C ALA A 262 12.12 -5.48 -5.88
N ALA A 263 11.70 -6.18 -6.94
CA ALA A 263 12.34 -6.07 -8.25
C ALA A 263 12.24 -4.65 -8.80
N LEU A 264 11.10 -3.98 -8.64
CA LEU A 264 10.94 -2.60 -9.07
C LEU A 264 11.80 -1.66 -8.23
N GLY A 265 11.56 -1.60 -6.91
CA GLY A 265 12.16 -0.61 -6.02
C GLY A 265 13.68 -0.74 -5.90
N LEU A 266 14.19 -1.97 -5.79
CA LEU A 266 15.62 -2.20 -5.59
C LEU A 266 16.44 -1.97 -6.87
N VAL A 267 15.88 -2.29 -8.05
CA VAL A 267 16.52 -1.96 -9.33
C VAL A 267 16.58 -0.45 -9.54
N VAL A 268 15.50 0.29 -9.20
CA VAL A 268 15.50 1.76 -9.20
C VAL A 268 16.60 2.28 -8.26
N ALA A 269 16.63 1.83 -7.00
CA ALA A 269 17.62 2.28 -6.03
C ALA A 269 19.05 2.03 -6.52
N ARG A 270 19.33 0.82 -7.03
CA ARG A 270 20.66 0.44 -7.52
C ARG A 270 21.12 1.29 -8.71
N ILE A 271 20.29 1.46 -9.73
CA ILE A 271 20.69 2.21 -10.93
C ILE A 271 20.88 3.70 -10.60
N THR A 272 20.04 4.25 -9.73
CA THR A 272 20.01 5.71 -9.47
C THR A 272 21.03 6.20 -8.46
N LEU A 273 21.30 5.40 -7.42
CA LEU A 273 22.14 5.81 -6.28
C LEU A 273 23.45 5.02 -6.18
N GLY A 274 23.64 4.00 -7.02
CA GLY A 274 24.91 3.32 -7.21
C GLY A 274 25.20 2.20 -6.22
N ARG A 275 26.48 2.07 -5.84
CA ARG A 275 26.98 0.91 -5.09
C ARG A 275 26.34 0.78 -3.69
N GLY A 276 25.79 -0.39 -3.37
CA GLY A 276 25.13 -0.67 -2.09
C GLY A 276 23.72 -0.07 -1.93
N ALA A 277 23.20 0.64 -2.93
CA ALA A 277 21.96 1.37 -2.79
C ALA A 277 20.73 0.49 -2.59
N ALA A 278 20.69 -0.71 -3.18
CA ALA A 278 19.56 -1.63 -2.95
C ALA A 278 19.52 -2.11 -1.50
N ILE A 279 20.68 -2.43 -0.90
CA ILE A 279 20.76 -2.81 0.52
C ILE A 279 20.37 -1.62 1.42
N VAL A 280 20.89 -0.43 1.12
CA VAL A 280 20.54 0.78 1.89
C VAL A 280 19.04 1.07 1.83
N ALA A 281 18.40 0.92 0.66
CA ALA A 281 16.95 1.09 0.53
C ALA A 281 16.17 0.07 1.37
N ALA A 282 16.57 -1.22 1.36
CA ALA A 282 15.97 -2.24 2.20
C ALA A 282 16.16 -1.95 3.70
N LEU A 283 17.36 -1.55 4.13
CA LEU A 283 17.62 -1.17 5.53
C LEU A 283 16.81 0.04 5.97
N PHE A 284 16.62 1.04 5.11
CA PHE A 284 15.73 2.16 5.40
C PHE A 284 14.27 1.73 5.51
N ALA A 285 13.81 0.85 4.61
CA ALA A 285 12.47 0.31 4.67
C ALA A 285 12.24 -0.45 5.99
N ILE A 286 13.20 -1.30 6.38
CA ILE A 286 13.19 -2.03 7.67
C ILE A 286 13.18 -1.06 8.85
N ALA A 287 14.05 -0.06 8.86
CA ALA A 287 14.16 0.87 9.97
C ALA A 287 12.85 1.65 10.16
N LEU A 288 12.25 2.15 9.07
CA LEU A 288 11.02 2.93 9.13
C LEU A 288 9.81 2.06 9.47
N ARG A 289 9.65 0.90 8.82
CA ARG A 289 8.55 -0.04 9.12
C ARG A 289 8.68 -0.63 10.52
N GLY A 290 9.90 -0.95 10.94
CA GLY A 290 10.21 -1.40 12.30
C GLY A 290 9.90 -0.35 13.35
N ALA A 291 10.25 0.91 13.12
CA ALA A 291 9.88 2.00 14.03
C ALA A 291 8.35 2.14 14.15
N VAL A 292 7.62 2.10 13.02
CA VAL A 292 6.15 2.16 13.03
C VAL A 292 5.56 0.94 13.75
N ALA A 293 6.03 -0.28 13.46
CA ALA A 293 5.57 -1.51 14.12
C ALA A 293 5.80 -1.48 15.64
N LEU A 294 6.95 -0.95 16.09
CA LEU A 294 7.27 -0.76 17.51
C LEU A 294 6.37 0.28 18.19
N LEU A 295 6.05 1.38 17.50
CA LEU A 295 5.16 2.41 18.01
C LEU A 295 3.70 1.92 18.07
N VAL A 296 3.20 1.33 16.99
CA VAL A 296 1.80 0.90 16.88
C VAL A 296 1.52 -0.32 17.75
N GLY A 297 2.35 -1.36 17.66
CA GLY A 297 2.14 -2.57 18.41
C GLY A 297 2.43 -2.38 19.90
N PRO A 298 3.71 -2.45 20.33
CA PRO A 298 4.08 -2.34 21.75
C PRO A 298 3.69 -1.04 22.46
N VAL A 299 3.90 0.14 21.84
CA VAL A 299 3.72 1.43 22.56
C VAL A 299 2.24 1.83 22.63
N LEU A 300 1.49 1.69 21.53
CA LEU A 300 0.06 2.02 21.50
C LEU A 300 -0.84 0.84 21.88
N GLY A 301 -0.28 -0.35 22.10
CA GLY A 301 -1.02 -1.54 22.54
C GLY A 301 -1.89 -2.17 21.46
N ALA A 302 -1.65 -1.85 20.18
CA ALA A 302 -2.40 -2.42 19.07
C ALA A 302 -1.85 -3.79 18.63
N PRO A 303 -2.57 -4.54 17.75
CA PRO A 303 -2.04 -5.74 17.12
C PRO A 303 -0.64 -5.53 16.57
N THR A 304 0.25 -6.51 16.77
CA THR A 304 1.61 -6.47 16.23
C THR A 304 1.61 -6.95 14.78
N ASN A 305 2.31 -6.22 13.92
CA ASN A 305 2.58 -6.64 12.56
C ASN A 305 4.05 -6.95 12.32
N TRP A 306 4.30 -7.81 11.34
CA TRP A 306 5.62 -7.97 10.74
C TRP A 306 5.70 -7.22 9.40
N PHE A 307 6.80 -7.38 8.67
CA PHE A 307 6.95 -6.83 7.33
C PHE A 307 8.06 -7.59 6.60
N PRO A 308 8.04 -7.65 5.25
CA PRO A 308 9.15 -8.18 4.48
C PRO A 308 10.39 -7.32 4.68
N LEU A 309 11.54 -7.96 4.88
CA LEU A 309 12.84 -7.32 5.03
C LEU A 309 13.38 -6.84 3.68
N TYR A 310 13.07 -7.56 2.60
CA TYR A 310 13.63 -7.34 1.26
C TYR A 310 15.17 -7.45 1.18
N LEU A 311 15.83 -7.93 2.25
CA LEU A 311 17.29 -8.03 2.30
C LEU A 311 17.82 -9.11 1.36
N GLY A 312 17.16 -10.27 1.31
CA GLY A 312 17.50 -11.34 0.36
C GLY A 312 17.46 -10.84 -1.10
N PRO A 313 16.33 -10.26 -1.54
CA PRO A 313 16.24 -9.58 -2.83
C PRO A 313 17.30 -8.50 -3.05
N ALA A 314 17.59 -7.66 -2.06
CA ALA A 314 18.58 -6.58 -2.18
C ALA A 314 20.01 -7.11 -2.39
N VAL A 315 20.40 -8.17 -1.68
CA VAL A 315 21.68 -8.86 -1.87
C VAL A 315 21.78 -9.40 -3.30
N VAL A 316 20.73 -10.03 -3.82
CA VAL A 316 20.72 -10.54 -5.20
C VAL A 316 20.92 -9.43 -6.21
N VAL A 317 20.21 -8.30 -6.07
CA VAL A 317 20.36 -7.13 -6.97
C VAL A 317 21.78 -6.57 -6.93
N GLU A 318 22.38 -6.44 -5.75
CA GLU A 318 23.74 -5.94 -5.57
C GLU A 318 24.79 -6.88 -6.18
N LEU A 319 24.67 -8.19 -5.97
CA LEU A 319 25.59 -9.20 -6.52
C LEU A 319 25.50 -9.25 -8.05
N LEU A 320 24.30 -9.24 -8.62
CA LEU A 320 24.12 -9.18 -10.07
C LEU A 320 24.72 -7.90 -10.67
N ALA A 321 24.68 -6.80 -9.92
CA ALA A 321 25.24 -5.53 -10.36
C ALA A 321 26.78 -5.49 -10.35
N LEU A 322 27.46 -6.53 -9.85
CA LEU A 322 28.91 -6.72 -10.01
C LEU A 322 29.28 -7.35 -11.36
N THR A 323 28.30 -7.87 -12.09
CA THR A 323 28.52 -8.53 -13.39
C THR A 323 28.41 -7.55 -14.56
N PRO A 324 28.88 -7.91 -15.78
CA PRO A 324 28.75 -7.06 -16.96
C PRO A 324 27.30 -6.73 -17.36
N VAL A 325 26.30 -7.49 -16.88
CA VAL A 325 24.89 -7.25 -17.20
C VAL A 325 24.42 -5.87 -16.75
N PHE A 326 25.01 -5.32 -15.68
CA PHE A 326 24.70 -3.98 -15.17
C PHE A 326 24.91 -2.86 -16.20
N LYS A 327 25.84 -3.06 -17.16
CA LYS A 327 26.07 -2.10 -18.25
C LYS A 327 24.91 -2.04 -19.27
N ARG A 328 23.96 -2.96 -19.18
CA ARG A 328 22.78 -3.07 -20.03
C ARG A 328 21.53 -2.97 -19.15
N PRO A 329 21.03 -1.76 -18.81
CA PRO A 329 20.02 -1.56 -17.78
C PRO A 329 18.76 -2.41 -17.95
N ILE A 330 18.26 -2.56 -19.18
CA ILE A 330 17.08 -3.39 -19.48
C ILE A 330 17.36 -4.88 -19.20
N ALA A 331 18.51 -5.39 -19.65
CA ALA A 331 18.89 -6.77 -19.36
C ALA A 331 19.15 -6.97 -17.85
N PHE A 332 19.77 -6.00 -17.20
CA PHE A 332 19.96 -6.00 -15.75
C PHE A 332 18.62 -6.06 -15.01
N GLY A 333 17.64 -5.23 -15.40
CA GLY A 333 16.31 -5.24 -14.81
C GLY A 333 15.61 -6.60 -14.92
N ALA A 334 15.64 -7.22 -16.11
CA ALA A 334 15.07 -8.54 -16.31
C ALA A 334 15.76 -9.64 -15.49
N VAL A 335 17.11 -9.68 -15.51
CA VAL A 335 17.89 -10.69 -14.78
C VAL A 335 17.78 -10.48 -13.26
N ALA A 336 17.77 -9.23 -12.79
CA ALA A 336 17.52 -8.89 -11.40
C ALA A 336 16.12 -9.32 -10.97
N GLY A 337 15.10 -9.06 -11.80
CA GLY A 337 13.74 -9.53 -11.55
C GLY A 337 13.64 -11.05 -11.44
N LEU A 338 14.31 -11.79 -12.33
CA LEU A 338 14.40 -13.26 -12.24
C LEU A 338 15.08 -13.70 -10.95
N GLY A 339 16.21 -13.09 -10.59
CA GLY A 339 16.94 -13.40 -9.36
C GLY A 339 16.13 -13.09 -8.10
N VAL A 340 15.42 -11.95 -8.08
CA VAL A 340 14.53 -11.55 -6.99
C VAL A 340 13.36 -12.51 -6.86
N GLY A 341 12.68 -12.83 -7.96
CA GLY A 341 11.54 -13.75 -7.98
C GLY A 341 11.88 -15.22 -7.73
N THR A 342 13.16 -15.57 -7.61
CA THR A 342 13.62 -16.93 -7.32
C THR A 342 14.44 -16.97 -6.03
N VAL A 343 15.75 -16.71 -6.11
CA VAL A 343 16.69 -16.75 -4.98
C VAL A 343 16.33 -15.70 -3.93
N GLY A 344 15.92 -14.50 -4.35
CA GLY A 344 15.50 -13.43 -3.46
C GLY A 344 14.30 -13.83 -2.60
N LEU A 345 13.25 -14.39 -3.21
CA LEU A 345 12.09 -14.92 -2.49
C LEU A 345 12.45 -16.09 -1.58
N TRP A 346 13.32 -16.99 -2.03
CA TRP A 346 13.77 -18.09 -1.17
C TRP A 346 14.47 -17.56 0.10
N LEU A 347 15.34 -16.56 -0.03
CA LEU A 347 15.97 -15.91 1.13
C LEU A 347 14.93 -15.19 2.00
N GLU A 348 13.97 -14.51 1.40
CA GLU A 348 12.89 -13.84 2.13
C GLU A 348 12.02 -14.84 2.90
N SER A 349 11.80 -16.03 2.34
CA SER A 349 10.99 -17.07 2.99
C SER A 349 11.57 -17.54 4.32
N LEU A 350 12.88 -17.38 4.56
CA LEU A 350 13.51 -17.66 5.84
C LEU A 350 13.01 -16.71 6.94
N TRP A 351 12.81 -15.44 6.61
CA TRP A 351 12.24 -14.45 7.52
C TRP A 351 10.75 -14.68 7.71
N ILE A 352 10.00 -14.87 6.62
CA ILE A 352 8.57 -15.18 6.69
C ILE A 352 8.34 -16.42 7.56
N GLY A 353 9.13 -17.48 7.34
CA GLY A 353 9.07 -18.72 8.12
C GLY A 353 9.39 -18.55 9.61
N ALA A 354 10.14 -17.52 9.98
CA ALA A 354 10.56 -17.28 11.36
C ALA A 354 9.55 -16.45 12.16
N VAL A 355 8.83 -15.51 11.53
CA VAL A 355 8.03 -14.52 12.27
C VAL A 355 6.56 -14.42 11.87
N TYR A 356 6.18 -14.82 10.66
CA TYR A 356 4.78 -14.72 10.22
C TYR A 356 3.94 -15.86 10.77
N HIS A 357 2.65 -15.59 11.02
CA HIS A 357 1.68 -16.61 11.42
C HIS A 357 1.52 -17.72 10.37
N TYR A 358 1.66 -17.37 9.09
CA TYR A 358 1.48 -18.27 7.95
C TYR A 358 2.78 -18.40 7.13
N PRO A 359 3.66 -19.35 7.48
CA PRO A 359 4.85 -19.63 6.69
C PRO A 359 4.48 -20.26 5.34
N TRP A 360 5.28 -20.06 4.30
CA TRP A 360 5.04 -20.64 2.98
C TRP A 360 5.38 -22.14 2.93
N PRO A 361 4.42 -23.06 2.86
CA PRO A 361 4.73 -24.48 2.72
C PRO A 361 5.39 -24.78 1.38
N VAL A 362 6.12 -25.91 1.30
CA VAL A 362 6.78 -26.35 0.06
C VAL A 362 5.76 -26.58 -1.07
N SER A 363 4.53 -27.00 -0.74
CA SER A 363 3.46 -27.31 -1.69
C SER A 363 3.05 -26.15 -2.59
N MET A 364 3.12 -24.91 -2.11
CA MET A 364 2.67 -23.74 -2.89
C MET A 364 3.76 -23.16 -3.81
N TRP A 365 5.03 -23.58 -3.70
CA TRP A 365 6.14 -22.92 -4.40
C TRP A 365 6.03 -22.98 -5.93
N GLY A 366 5.47 -24.06 -6.48
CA GLY A 366 5.27 -24.18 -7.93
C GLY A 366 4.40 -23.04 -8.47
N GLU A 367 3.26 -22.80 -7.81
CA GLU A 367 2.35 -21.70 -8.15
C GLU A 367 2.92 -20.33 -7.78
N ALA A 368 3.56 -20.22 -6.60
CA ALA A 368 4.19 -18.98 -6.15
C ALA A 368 5.24 -18.48 -7.14
N LEU A 369 6.11 -19.36 -7.65
CA LEU A 369 7.12 -19.00 -8.65
C LEU A 369 6.49 -18.70 -10.01
N ALA A 370 5.47 -19.46 -10.42
CA ALA A 370 4.74 -19.21 -11.67
C ALA A 370 4.08 -17.82 -11.70
N MET A 371 3.63 -17.33 -10.56
CA MET A 371 3.10 -15.96 -10.40
C MET A 371 4.20 -14.91 -10.22
N ALA A 372 5.16 -15.17 -9.33
CA ALA A 372 6.12 -14.17 -8.90
C ALA A 372 7.21 -13.90 -9.94
N VAL A 373 7.71 -14.90 -10.67
CA VAL A 373 8.81 -14.72 -11.61
C VAL A 373 8.43 -13.82 -12.79
N PRO A 374 7.30 -14.03 -13.50
CA PRO A 374 6.91 -13.13 -14.59
C PRO A 374 6.70 -11.70 -14.11
N VAL A 375 6.02 -11.52 -12.97
CA VAL A 375 5.79 -10.20 -12.37
C VAL A 375 7.10 -9.54 -11.99
N ALA A 376 8.01 -10.24 -11.32
CA ALA A 376 9.30 -9.68 -10.89
C ALA A 376 10.19 -9.30 -12.08
N VAL A 377 10.24 -10.10 -13.14
CA VAL A 377 10.98 -9.78 -14.37
C VAL A 377 10.45 -8.49 -15.01
N LEU A 378 9.12 -8.39 -15.17
CA LEU A 378 8.45 -7.23 -15.77
C LEU A 378 8.56 -5.97 -14.89
N ALA A 379 8.41 -6.13 -13.58
CA ALA A 379 8.62 -5.07 -12.61
C ALA A 379 10.08 -4.60 -12.56
N GLY A 380 11.04 -5.52 -12.68
CA GLY A 380 12.46 -5.21 -12.80
C GLY A 380 12.81 -4.45 -14.08
N LEU A 381 12.14 -4.76 -15.20
CA LEU A 381 12.22 -3.96 -16.44
C LEU A 381 11.66 -2.54 -16.24
N CYS A 382 10.53 -2.38 -15.57
CA CYS A 382 9.98 -1.07 -15.22
C CYS A 382 10.91 -0.29 -14.27
N GLY A 383 11.51 -0.98 -13.30
CA GLY A 383 12.51 -0.42 -12.40
C GLY A 383 13.76 0.04 -13.15
N ALA A 384 14.22 -0.73 -14.14
CA ALA A 384 15.33 -0.34 -15.00
C ALA A 384 15.01 0.90 -15.84
N MET A 385 13.84 0.96 -16.49
CA MET A 385 13.42 2.14 -17.25
C MET A 385 13.30 3.38 -16.35
N THR A 386 12.73 3.24 -15.16
CA THR A 386 12.66 4.34 -14.18
C THR A 386 14.05 4.81 -13.77
N GLY A 387 14.97 3.88 -13.48
CA GLY A 387 16.36 4.20 -13.18
C GLY A 387 17.10 4.88 -14.33
N MET A 388 16.81 4.49 -15.58
CA MET A 388 17.34 5.15 -16.78
C MET A 388 16.87 6.60 -16.89
N VAL A 389 15.58 6.87 -16.65
CA VAL A 389 15.06 8.25 -16.62
C VAL A 389 15.78 9.07 -15.55
N LEU A 390 15.88 8.55 -14.33
CA LEU A 390 16.49 9.22 -13.19
C LEU A 390 18.03 9.33 -13.26
N THR A 391 18.65 8.79 -14.31
CA THR A 391 20.10 8.91 -14.60
C THR A 391 20.38 9.51 -15.97
N GLY A 392 19.37 10.03 -16.68
CA GLY A 392 19.53 10.63 -18.00
C GLY A 392 19.91 9.66 -19.12
N GLN A 393 19.72 8.36 -18.92
CA GLN A 393 19.98 7.35 -19.95
C GLN A 393 18.80 7.25 -20.92
N ARG A 394 19.09 7.06 -22.20
CA ARG A 394 18.08 6.99 -23.25
C ARG A 394 17.20 5.74 -23.12
N LEU A 395 15.89 5.94 -22.98
CA LEU A 395 14.92 4.85 -22.94
C LEU A 395 14.87 4.06 -24.27
N PRO A 396 14.35 2.81 -24.24
CA PRO A 396 13.94 2.11 -25.44
C PRO A 396 12.94 2.93 -26.29
N ARG A 397 12.72 2.50 -27.53
CA ARG A 397 11.70 3.12 -28.40
C ARG A 397 10.35 3.21 -27.66
N ARG A 398 9.62 4.31 -27.85
CA ARG A 398 8.36 4.63 -27.14
C ARG A 398 7.38 3.45 -27.09
N GLY A 399 7.16 2.77 -28.22
CA GLY A 399 6.28 1.60 -28.29
C GLY A 399 6.75 0.42 -27.41
N ILE A 400 8.06 0.19 -27.30
CA ILE A 400 8.64 -0.85 -26.43
C ILE A 400 8.44 -0.47 -24.96
N GLY A 401 8.73 0.79 -24.59
CA GLY A 401 8.55 1.25 -23.22
C GLY A 401 7.10 1.12 -22.75
N ILE A 402 6.14 1.56 -23.57
CA ILE A 402 4.71 1.43 -23.29
C ILE A 402 4.31 -0.05 -23.22
N ALA A 403 4.75 -0.89 -24.17
CA ALA A 403 4.44 -2.31 -24.17
C ALA A 403 4.94 -3.01 -22.89
N VAL A 404 6.14 -2.67 -22.39
CA VAL A 404 6.64 -3.22 -21.13
C VAL A 404 5.74 -2.85 -19.96
N VAL A 405 5.32 -1.58 -19.84
CA VAL A 405 4.41 -1.15 -18.77
C VAL A 405 3.06 -1.87 -18.87
N VAL A 406 2.45 -1.92 -20.06
CA VAL A 406 1.16 -2.59 -20.29
C VAL A 406 1.25 -4.07 -19.95
N VAL A 407 2.27 -4.78 -20.44
CA VAL A 407 2.47 -6.21 -20.14
C VAL A 407 2.72 -6.43 -18.65
N THR A 408 3.41 -5.51 -17.97
CA THR A 408 3.59 -5.56 -16.50
C THR A 408 2.24 -5.47 -15.79
N VAL A 409 1.40 -4.50 -16.15
CA VAL A 409 0.05 -4.34 -15.58
C VAL A 409 -0.80 -5.57 -15.84
N LEU A 410 -0.77 -6.13 -17.05
CA LEU A 410 -1.52 -7.35 -17.39
C LEU A 410 -1.02 -8.58 -16.63
N ALA A 411 0.29 -8.72 -16.45
CA ALA A 411 0.87 -9.83 -15.69
C ALA A 411 0.51 -9.73 -14.19
N ILE A 412 0.58 -8.53 -13.60
CA ILE A 412 0.11 -8.30 -12.23
C ILE A 412 -1.38 -8.59 -12.14
N GLY A 413 -2.19 -8.09 -13.07
CA GLY A 413 -3.64 -8.33 -13.11
C GLY A 413 -3.99 -9.82 -13.22
N GLY A 414 -3.29 -10.58 -14.07
CA GLY A 414 -3.46 -12.03 -14.19
C GLY A 414 -3.04 -12.79 -12.93
N ALA A 415 -1.92 -12.40 -12.31
CA ALA A 415 -1.47 -12.99 -11.05
C ALA A 415 -2.43 -12.68 -9.89
N VAL A 416 -2.96 -11.45 -9.82
CA VAL A 416 -3.99 -11.06 -8.85
C VAL A 416 -5.27 -11.84 -9.10
N ALA A 417 -5.76 -11.92 -10.35
CA ALA A 417 -6.95 -12.69 -10.69
C ALA A 417 -6.80 -14.16 -10.29
N ASN A 418 -5.61 -14.75 -10.48
CA ASN A 418 -5.30 -16.09 -9.99
C ASN A 418 -5.32 -16.15 -8.46
N GLY A 419 -4.62 -15.25 -7.75
CA GLY A 419 -4.58 -15.23 -6.29
C GLY A 419 -5.94 -15.03 -5.63
N LEU A 420 -6.86 -14.32 -6.29
CA LEU A 420 -8.25 -14.11 -5.86
C LEU A 420 -9.20 -15.25 -6.26
N HIS A 421 -8.76 -16.19 -7.10
CA HIS A 421 -9.57 -17.34 -7.48
C HIS A 421 -9.65 -18.34 -6.32
N ILE A 422 -10.84 -18.49 -5.76
CA ILE A 422 -11.12 -19.30 -4.57
C ILE A 422 -12.21 -20.32 -4.89
N VAL A 423 -12.02 -21.55 -4.43
CA VAL A 423 -13.01 -22.64 -4.49
C VAL A 423 -13.54 -22.91 -3.08
N VAL A 424 -14.86 -22.87 -2.92
CA VAL A 424 -15.53 -23.24 -1.67
C VAL A 424 -16.19 -24.61 -1.85
N PRO A 425 -15.90 -25.59 -0.98
CA PRO A 425 -16.47 -26.93 -1.11
C PRO A 425 -17.97 -26.92 -0.73
N GLN A 426 -18.82 -27.33 -1.67
CA GLN A 426 -20.29 -27.18 -1.53
C GLN A 426 -20.95 -28.15 -0.54
N GLN A 427 -20.36 -29.32 -0.32
CA GLN A 427 -20.93 -30.39 0.52
C GLN A 427 -20.08 -30.72 1.74
N ALA A 428 -19.03 -29.93 1.98
CA ALA A 428 -18.15 -30.15 3.11
C ALA A 428 -18.66 -29.42 4.35
N THR A 429 -18.46 -30.03 5.51
CA THR A 429 -18.83 -29.47 6.81
C THR A 429 -17.68 -29.60 7.80
N ALA A 430 -17.66 -28.76 8.82
CA ALA A 430 -16.84 -28.97 10.01
C ALA A 430 -17.73 -29.18 11.23
N THR A 431 -17.46 -30.24 11.98
CA THR A 431 -18.00 -30.45 13.32
C THR A 431 -17.00 -29.90 14.32
N ILE A 432 -17.43 -28.93 15.12
CA ILE A 432 -16.59 -28.23 16.10
C ILE A 432 -17.18 -28.49 17.48
N THR A 433 -16.37 -29.12 18.35
CA THR A 433 -16.69 -29.35 19.75
C THR A 433 -15.87 -28.39 20.61
N LEU A 434 -16.56 -27.60 21.42
CA LEU A 434 -15.96 -26.58 22.29
C LEU A 434 -15.96 -27.06 23.73
N THR A 435 -14.79 -26.98 24.37
CA THR A 435 -14.62 -27.27 25.79
C THR A 435 -14.19 -26.00 26.51
N ASP A 436 -14.92 -25.59 27.55
CA ASP A 436 -14.58 -24.39 28.30
C ASP A 436 -13.21 -24.51 28.97
N ARG A 437 -12.49 -23.39 29.00
CA ARG A 437 -11.17 -23.24 29.62
C ARG A 437 -11.24 -22.18 30.73
N PRO A 438 -10.35 -22.23 31.73
CA PRO A 438 -10.27 -21.21 32.76
C PRO A 438 -10.19 -19.80 32.15
N SER A 439 -11.04 -18.89 32.64
CA SER A 439 -11.13 -17.51 32.15
C SER A 439 -11.67 -16.58 33.23
N ASP A 440 -11.42 -15.27 33.08
CA ASP A 440 -11.93 -14.26 34.01
C ASP A 440 -13.48 -14.22 34.02
N PRO A 441 -14.11 -13.77 35.12
CA PRO A 441 -15.56 -13.61 35.16
C PRO A 441 -16.11 -12.77 34.00
N GLY A 442 -17.16 -13.28 33.34
CA GLY A 442 -17.78 -12.63 32.18
C GLY A 442 -17.05 -12.83 30.85
N LYS A 443 -15.87 -13.46 30.85
CA LYS A 443 -15.17 -13.91 29.64
C LYS A 443 -15.38 -15.40 29.47
N ARG A 444 -15.46 -15.85 28.22
CA ARG A 444 -15.54 -17.28 27.89
C ARG A 444 -14.43 -17.66 26.92
N MET A 445 -13.48 -18.44 27.41
CA MET A 445 -12.42 -19.02 26.60
C MET A 445 -12.69 -20.52 26.41
N VAL A 446 -12.45 -21.03 25.20
CA VAL A 446 -12.69 -22.44 24.87
C VAL A 446 -11.48 -23.07 24.18
N SER A 447 -11.36 -24.38 24.21
CA SER A 447 -10.56 -25.14 23.25
C SER A 447 -11.49 -25.78 22.23
N ALA A 448 -11.07 -25.85 20.98
CA ALA A 448 -11.84 -26.44 19.88
C ALA A 448 -11.23 -27.77 19.42
N ASP A 449 -12.08 -28.79 19.31
CA ASP A 449 -11.79 -30.06 18.65
C ASP A 449 -12.62 -30.11 17.35
N VAL A 450 -11.93 -30.19 16.21
CA VAL A 450 -12.49 -29.89 14.88
C VAL A 450 -12.37 -31.12 14.00
N GLN A 451 -13.50 -31.66 13.55
CA GLN A 451 -13.58 -32.75 12.59
C GLN A 451 -14.13 -32.24 11.26
N LEU A 452 -13.32 -32.32 10.21
CA LEU A 452 -13.70 -32.04 8.83
C LEU A 452 -14.40 -33.24 8.22
N ASN A 453 -15.42 -32.97 7.42
CA ASN A 453 -16.17 -33.94 6.65
C ASN A 453 -16.28 -33.46 5.18
N PRO A 454 -15.78 -34.22 4.20
CA PRO A 454 -15.11 -35.50 4.36
C PRO A 454 -13.70 -35.36 5.02
N PRO A 455 -13.16 -36.40 5.66
CA PRO A 455 -11.88 -36.30 6.38
C PRO A 455 -10.65 -36.02 5.49
N ASP A 456 -10.76 -36.25 4.18
CA ASP A 456 -9.73 -36.02 3.17
C ASP A 456 -9.89 -34.68 2.44
N LEU A 457 -10.78 -33.80 2.91
CA LEU A 457 -11.01 -32.46 2.36
C LEU A 457 -9.71 -31.65 2.21
N VAL A 458 -8.78 -31.83 3.15
CA VAL A 458 -7.53 -31.08 3.25
C VAL A 458 -6.36 -32.06 3.21
N ARG A 459 -5.34 -31.75 2.41
CA ARG A 459 -4.10 -32.53 2.29
C ARG A 459 -3.32 -32.53 3.60
N GLY A 460 -2.23 -33.31 3.65
CA GLY A 460 -1.38 -33.39 4.83
C GLY A 460 -0.52 -32.14 5.10
N ASN A 461 -0.39 -31.26 4.10
CA ASN A 461 0.45 -30.06 4.13
C ASN A 461 -0.29 -28.84 3.54
N PRO A 462 -1.44 -28.45 4.12
CA PRO A 462 -2.18 -27.27 3.69
C PRO A 462 -1.36 -26.00 3.95
N GLU A 463 -1.71 -24.91 3.25
CA GLU A 463 -1.20 -23.59 3.61
C GLU A 463 -1.57 -23.25 5.04
N TRP A 464 -2.84 -23.48 5.44
CA TRP A 464 -3.22 -23.40 6.84
C TRP A 464 -4.53 -24.10 7.21
N VAL A 465 -4.60 -24.48 8.48
CA VAL A 465 -5.85 -24.75 9.21
C VAL A 465 -5.73 -24.04 10.55
N THR A 466 -6.50 -22.96 10.74
CA THR A 466 -6.36 -22.08 11.92
C THR A 466 -7.70 -21.65 12.47
N ILE A 467 -7.70 -21.21 13.73
CA ILE A 467 -8.80 -20.42 14.26
C ILE A 467 -8.31 -18.98 14.42
N LEU A 468 -9.03 -18.05 13.81
CA LEU A 468 -8.81 -16.62 13.95
C LEU A 468 -9.90 -16.05 14.84
N SER A 469 -9.50 -15.28 15.86
CA SER A 469 -10.39 -14.45 16.65
C SER A 469 -9.94 -13.00 16.57
N TRP A 470 -10.83 -12.06 16.23
CA TRP A 470 -10.49 -10.65 16.04
C TRP A 470 -11.58 -9.74 16.63
N GLN A 471 -11.31 -8.43 16.69
CA GLN A 471 -12.22 -7.40 17.22
C GLN A 471 -12.59 -7.57 18.71
N GLY A 472 -11.68 -8.14 19.48
CA GLY A 472 -11.82 -8.35 20.92
C GLY A 472 -11.66 -7.12 21.81
N GLY A 473 -11.26 -5.99 21.23
CA GLY A 473 -10.80 -4.80 21.95
C GLY A 473 -9.31 -4.87 22.31
N MET A 474 -8.59 -3.75 22.20
CA MET A 474 -7.14 -3.66 22.48
C MET A 474 -6.73 -4.18 23.86
N GLN A 475 -7.60 -4.01 24.86
CA GLN A 475 -7.40 -4.45 26.23
C GLN A 475 -7.39 -5.99 26.39
N ASN A 476 -7.89 -6.74 25.40
CA ASN A 476 -8.00 -8.19 25.43
C ASN A 476 -7.07 -8.80 24.38
N HIS A 477 -5.81 -9.09 24.75
CA HIS A 477 -4.82 -9.63 23.81
C HIS A 477 -4.65 -8.77 22.54
N ARG A 478 -4.72 -7.44 22.66
CA ARG A 478 -4.66 -6.50 21.53
C ARG A 478 -5.80 -6.69 20.51
N GLY A 479 -6.83 -7.46 20.86
CA GLY A 479 -7.98 -7.74 20.02
C GLY A 479 -7.73 -8.72 18.86
N LEU A 480 -6.63 -9.49 18.88
CA LEU A 480 -6.32 -10.49 17.87
C LEU A 480 -5.73 -11.77 18.49
N VAL A 481 -6.29 -12.93 18.14
CA VAL A 481 -5.75 -14.25 18.48
C VAL A 481 -5.78 -15.13 17.23
N ILE A 482 -4.63 -15.70 16.88
CA ILE A 482 -4.50 -16.66 15.77
C ILE A 482 -3.93 -17.95 16.34
N ASP A 483 -4.70 -19.04 16.25
CA ASP A 483 -4.28 -20.37 16.68
C ASP A 483 -4.11 -21.30 15.48
N ARG A 484 -2.91 -21.85 15.31
CA ARG A 484 -2.63 -22.86 14.28
C ARG A 484 -2.90 -24.23 14.84
N LEU A 485 -3.88 -24.92 14.28
CA LEU A 485 -4.38 -26.16 14.87
C LEU A 485 -3.40 -27.32 14.66
N ASP A 486 -3.28 -28.16 15.68
CA ASP A 486 -2.56 -29.43 15.59
C ASP A 486 -3.40 -30.45 14.85
N ARG A 487 -2.81 -31.11 13.86
CA ARG A 487 -3.44 -32.23 13.16
C ARG A 487 -3.29 -33.49 14.01
N VAL A 488 -4.40 -34.00 14.53
CA VAL A 488 -4.44 -35.23 15.34
C VAL A 488 -4.80 -36.48 14.52
N GLY A 489 -5.38 -36.30 13.33
CA GLY A 489 -5.71 -37.38 12.40
C GLY A 489 -6.20 -36.87 11.03
N PRO A 490 -6.63 -37.75 10.12
CA PRO A 490 -7.28 -37.35 8.87
C PRO A 490 -8.50 -36.47 9.13
N GLY A 491 -8.48 -35.23 8.65
CA GLY A 491 -9.55 -34.25 8.86
C GLY A 491 -9.76 -33.84 10.32
N HIS A 492 -8.93 -34.29 11.26
CA HIS A 492 -9.14 -34.05 12.69
C HIS A 492 -8.05 -33.11 13.21
N TYR A 493 -8.47 -31.97 13.74
CA TYR A 493 -7.62 -30.89 14.21
C TYR A 493 -8.01 -30.46 15.62
N ARG A 494 -7.05 -29.91 16.38
CA ARG A 494 -7.29 -29.40 17.74
C ARG A 494 -6.61 -28.06 17.96
N SER A 495 -7.29 -27.16 18.66
CA SER A 495 -6.72 -25.89 19.12
C SER A 495 -5.55 -26.11 20.07
N THR A 496 -4.48 -25.34 19.89
CA THR A 496 -3.28 -25.44 20.74
C THR A 496 -3.33 -24.50 21.93
N GLN A 497 -4.18 -23.48 21.86
CA GLN A 497 -4.40 -22.49 22.92
C GLN A 497 -5.89 -22.16 23.10
N PRO A 498 -6.29 -21.61 24.26
CA PRO A 498 -7.66 -21.14 24.45
C PRO A 498 -8.03 -20.01 23.48
N ILE A 499 -9.21 -20.10 22.86
CA ILE A 499 -9.76 -19.10 21.93
C ILE A 499 -10.94 -18.35 22.59
N PRO A 500 -11.07 -17.03 22.38
CA PRO A 500 -12.17 -16.25 22.94
C PRO A 500 -13.46 -16.43 22.13
N VAL A 501 -14.60 -16.52 22.82
CA VAL A 501 -15.95 -16.63 22.22
C VAL A 501 -16.99 -15.84 23.01
N TRP A 502 -16.67 -14.58 23.32
CA TRP A 502 -17.49 -13.70 24.17
C TRP A 502 -17.44 -12.24 23.71
N GLY A 503 -18.37 -11.42 24.18
CA GLY A 503 -18.37 -9.98 23.92
C GLY A 503 -18.35 -9.65 22.42
N SER A 504 -17.48 -8.72 22.02
CA SER A 504 -17.34 -8.27 20.63
C SER A 504 -16.43 -9.15 19.77
N TRP A 505 -15.79 -10.18 20.35
CA TRP A 505 -14.93 -11.08 19.57
C TRP A 505 -15.72 -11.73 18.44
N LYS A 506 -15.10 -11.85 17.28
CA LYS A 506 -15.57 -12.74 16.22
C LYS A 506 -14.55 -13.84 16.06
N THR A 507 -15.00 -15.08 15.92
CA THR A 507 -14.15 -16.27 15.93
C THR A 507 -14.59 -17.24 14.84
N LEU A 508 -13.66 -17.63 13.96
CA LEU A 508 -13.93 -18.55 12.86
C LEU A 508 -12.79 -19.56 12.67
N LEU A 509 -13.15 -20.77 12.23
CA LEU A 509 -12.22 -21.75 11.67
C LEU A 509 -11.92 -21.37 10.22
N ARG A 510 -10.63 -21.32 9.86
CA ARG A 510 -10.11 -20.99 8.53
C ARG A 510 -9.35 -22.17 7.95
N VAL A 511 -9.55 -22.44 6.67
CA VAL A 511 -8.86 -23.50 5.93
C VAL A 511 -8.39 -22.94 4.59
N GLN A 512 -7.11 -23.14 4.27
CA GLN A 512 -6.58 -22.98 2.91
C GLN A 512 -5.74 -24.20 2.50
N ASP A 513 -6.08 -24.77 1.34
CA ASP A 513 -5.33 -25.81 0.64
C ASP A 513 -5.41 -25.59 -0.89
N GLY A 514 -4.36 -25.03 -1.48
CA GLY A 514 -4.30 -24.68 -2.89
C GLY A 514 -5.35 -23.62 -3.27
N TYR A 515 -6.32 -23.99 -4.11
CA TYR A 515 -7.43 -23.11 -4.48
C TYR A 515 -8.59 -23.15 -3.48
N THR A 516 -8.62 -24.15 -2.61
CA THR A 516 -9.65 -24.23 -1.56
C THR A 516 -9.31 -23.21 -0.48
N MET A 517 -10.14 -22.19 -0.32
CA MET A 517 -10.03 -21.22 0.79
C MET A 517 -11.42 -20.95 1.34
N THR A 518 -11.65 -21.39 2.57
CA THR A 518 -12.99 -21.45 3.15
C THR A 518 -12.95 -21.38 4.66
N ALA A 519 -14.09 -21.08 5.28
CA ALA A 519 -14.19 -20.95 6.70
C ALA A 519 -15.53 -21.45 7.25
N VAL A 520 -15.56 -21.66 8.57
CA VAL A 520 -16.76 -21.98 9.35
C VAL A 520 -16.80 -21.03 10.54
N PRO A 521 -17.90 -20.27 10.74
CA PRO A 521 -17.98 -19.37 11.88
C PRO A 521 -18.14 -20.21 13.16
N ILE A 522 -17.50 -19.79 14.25
CA ILE A 522 -17.60 -20.41 15.57
C ILE A 522 -18.46 -19.53 16.47
N TYR A 523 -18.08 -18.26 16.59
CA TYR A 523 -18.77 -17.25 17.40
C TYR A 523 -18.81 -15.91 16.67
N GLU A 524 -19.98 -15.29 16.60
CA GLU A 524 -20.14 -13.92 16.15
C GLU A 524 -21.27 -13.27 16.95
N PRO A 525 -21.06 -12.11 17.59
CA PRO A 525 -22.11 -11.45 18.35
C PRO A 525 -23.27 -11.02 17.43
N ALA A 526 -24.46 -10.85 18.02
CA ALA A 526 -25.55 -10.15 17.35
C ALA A 526 -25.13 -8.71 17.05
N ASP A 527 -25.55 -8.19 15.91
CA ASP A 527 -25.19 -6.85 15.48
C ASP A 527 -26.38 -6.15 14.83
N GLU A 528 -27.07 -5.34 15.61
CA GLU A 528 -28.27 -4.63 15.16
C GLU A 528 -27.97 -3.55 14.11
N ALA A 529 -26.73 -3.03 14.06
CA ALA A 529 -26.34 -2.03 13.09
C ALA A 529 -26.26 -2.61 11.66
N ILE A 530 -25.88 -3.89 11.53
CA ILE A 530 -25.81 -4.63 10.27
C ILE A 530 -26.76 -5.84 10.30
N PRO A 531 -28.06 -5.63 10.60
CA PRO A 531 -29.01 -6.58 11.21
C PRO A 531 -28.63 -8.08 11.09
N ALA A 532 -27.57 -8.48 11.78
CA ALA A 532 -26.95 -9.78 11.63
C ALA A 532 -27.15 -10.58 12.91
N ALA A 533 -27.78 -11.75 12.76
CA ALA A 533 -28.11 -12.62 13.88
C ALA A 533 -26.86 -13.21 14.50
N GLU A 534 -26.86 -13.36 15.83
CA GLU A 534 -25.78 -14.01 16.57
C GLU A 534 -25.47 -15.39 15.98
N VAL A 535 -24.19 -15.70 15.87
CA VAL A 535 -23.69 -17.05 15.69
C VAL A 535 -23.18 -17.54 17.05
N PRO A 536 -23.98 -18.29 17.83
CA PRO A 536 -23.60 -18.64 19.20
C PRO A 536 -22.51 -19.72 19.21
N ALA A 537 -21.65 -19.65 20.23
CA ALA A 537 -20.61 -20.63 20.51
C ALA A 537 -21.19 -21.87 21.21
N LEU A 538 -21.83 -22.76 20.46
CA LEU A 538 -22.42 -23.99 20.99
C LEU A 538 -21.34 -24.98 21.44
N ALA A 539 -21.63 -25.78 22.48
CA ALA A 539 -20.70 -26.83 22.94
C ALA A 539 -20.35 -27.85 21.85
N SER A 540 -21.27 -28.11 20.92
CA SER A 540 -21.00 -28.85 19.70
C SER A 540 -21.86 -28.28 18.57
N SER A 541 -21.29 -28.15 17.39
CA SER A 541 -22.02 -27.72 16.19
C SER A 541 -21.41 -28.32 14.93
N THR A 542 -22.25 -28.59 13.94
CA THR A 542 -21.83 -28.97 12.59
C THR A 542 -22.34 -27.92 11.63
N ARG A 543 -21.44 -27.29 10.88
CA ARG A 543 -21.77 -26.19 9.96
C ARG A 543 -21.10 -26.41 8.60
N PRO A 544 -21.74 -25.96 7.50
CA PRO A 544 -21.13 -26.02 6.18
C PRO A 544 -19.99 -25.01 6.07
N PHE A 545 -19.04 -25.33 5.21
CA PHE A 545 -18.01 -24.41 4.78
C PHE A 545 -18.61 -23.29 3.91
N VAL A 546 -18.19 -22.05 4.14
CA VAL A 546 -18.60 -20.87 3.37
C VAL A 546 -17.41 -20.10 2.85
N GLN A 547 -17.65 -19.12 1.98
CA GLN A 547 -16.61 -18.20 1.55
C GLN A 547 -16.19 -17.34 2.75
N GLU A 548 -14.91 -17.37 3.11
CA GLU A 548 -14.40 -16.69 4.30
C GLU A 548 -14.75 -15.19 4.35
N ILE A 549 -14.73 -14.52 3.21
CA ILE A 549 -15.08 -13.09 3.09
C ILE A 549 -16.50 -12.78 3.57
N THR A 550 -17.42 -13.75 3.55
CA THR A 550 -18.81 -13.56 4.03
C THR A 550 -18.88 -13.46 5.55
N ILE A 551 -17.86 -13.99 6.24
CA ILE A 551 -17.69 -13.91 7.70
C ILE A 551 -16.82 -12.71 8.06
N LEU A 552 -15.66 -12.55 7.40
CA LEU A 552 -14.71 -11.47 7.70
C LEU A 552 -15.22 -10.08 7.28
N GLN A 553 -16.05 -10.02 6.24
CA GLN A 553 -16.74 -8.81 5.79
C GLN A 553 -18.25 -8.96 5.96
N ARG A 554 -18.67 -9.39 7.16
CA ARG A 554 -20.09 -9.49 7.54
C ARG A 554 -20.82 -8.15 7.40
N GLU A 555 -20.08 -7.05 7.49
CA GLU A 555 -20.50 -5.67 7.31
C GLU A 555 -20.83 -5.29 5.86
N ARG A 556 -20.33 -6.06 4.88
CA ARG A 556 -20.58 -5.82 3.46
C ARG A 556 -21.96 -6.35 3.09
N ASP A 557 -22.71 -5.58 2.30
CA ASP A 557 -24.01 -5.98 1.78
C ASP A 557 -23.86 -7.05 0.70
N GLN A 558 -24.00 -8.31 1.12
CA GLN A 558 -23.90 -9.49 0.26
C GLN A 558 -25.07 -9.60 -0.75
N ASN A 559 -26.12 -8.77 -0.64
CA ASN A 559 -27.25 -8.77 -1.58
C ASN A 559 -27.04 -7.80 -2.76
N THR A 560 -25.93 -7.06 -2.77
CA THR A 560 -25.69 -6.08 -3.82
C THR A 560 -25.51 -6.76 -5.18
N PRO A 561 -26.17 -6.30 -6.26
CA PRO A 561 -26.01 -6.91 -7.58
C PRO A 561 -24.56 -6.91 -8.05
N LEU A 562 -24.07 -8.07 -8.50
CA LEU A 562 -22.68 -8.25 -8.94
C LEU A 562 -22.27 -7.23 -10.00
N TRP A 563 -23.13 -6.94 -10.97
CA TRP A 563 -22.83 -5.97 -12.04
C TRP A 563 -22.51 -4.58 -11.50
N LEU A 564 -23.19 -4.15 -10.42
CA LEU A 564 -22.98 -2.82 -9.82
C LEU A 564 -21.62 -2.77 -9.11
N PHE A 565 -21.28 -3.82 -8.35
CA PHE A 565 -19.98 -3.95 -7.71
C PHE A 565 -18.85 -3.99 -8.76
N THR A 566 -19.04 -4.76 -9.84
CA THR A 566 -18.10 -4.82 -10.96
C THR A 566 -17.94 -3.46 -11.64
N THR A 567 -19.02 -2.74 -11.93
CA THR A 567 -18.94 -1.40 -12.53
C THR A 567 -18.17 -0.43 -11.64
N GLY A 568 -18.47 -0.40 -10.33
CA GLY A 568 -17.73 0.44 -9.37
C GLY A 568 -16.23 0.11 -9.37
N SER A 569 -15.89 -1.18 -9.35
CA SER A 569 -14.50 -1.66 -9.39
C SER A 569 -13.79 -1.28 -10.70
N VAL A 570 -14.48 -1.34 -11.84
CA VAL A 570 -13.94 -0.93 -13.15
C VAL A 570 -13.67 0.58 -13.19
N VAL A 571 -14.53 1.41 -12.59
CA VAL A 571 -14.29 2.87 -12.51
C VAL A 571 -13.01 3.17 -11.73
N VAL A 572 -12.83 2.51 -10.57
CA VAL A 572 -11.60 2.60 -9.78
C VAL A 572 -10.38 2.14 -10.59
N LEU A 573 -10.49 1.03 -11.31
CA LEU A 573 -9.42 0.54 -12.17
C LEU A 573 -9.05 1.57 -13.24
N ILE A 574 -10.02 2.21 -13.89
CA ILE A 574 -9.78 3.27 -14.88
C ILE A 574 -8.98 4.41 -14.25
N PHE A 575 -9.37 4.89 -13.06
CA PHE A 575 -8.62 5.94 -12.36
C PHE A 575 -7.20 5.51 -12.01
N THR A 576 -7.01 4.28 -11.56
CA THR A 576 -5.67 3.71 -11.29
C THR A 576 -4.81 3.71 -12.56
N LEU A 577 -5.37 3.23 -13.67
CA LEU A 577 -4.67 3.18 -14.96
C LEU A 577 -4.35 4.57 -15.51
N MET A 578 -5.20 5.57 -15.25
CA MET A 578 -4.91 6.98 -15.60
C MET A 578 -3.68 7.50 -14.85
N VAL A 579 -3.53 7.19 -13.56
CA VAL A 579 -2.34 7.57 -12.78
C VAL A 579 -1.08 6.88 -13.30
N ILE A 580 -1.15 5.57 -13.58
CA ILE A 580 -0.03 4.82 -14.15
C ILE A 580 0.36 5.38 -15.54
N ALA A 581 -0.63 5.70 -16.38
CA ALA A 581 -0.41 6.31 -17.68
C ALA A 581 0.23 7.70 -17.54
N ALA A 582 -0.21 8.52 -16.58
CA ALA A 582 0.35 9.84 -16.31
C ALA A 582 1.81 9.74 -15.85
N LEU A 583 2.14 8.84 -14.92
CA LEU A 583 3.52 8.59 -14.49
C LEU A 583 4.40 8.13 -15.67
N THR A 584 3.89 7.23 -16.50
CA THR A 584 4.59 6.73 -17.69
C THR A 584 4.83 7.85 -18.70
N TRP A 585 3.83 8.70 -18.93
CA TRP A 585 3.93 9.88 -19.77
C TRP A 585 4.98 10.86 -19.25
N GLY A 586 4.95 11.19 -17.96
CA GLY A 586 5.88 12.15 -17.38
C GLY A 586 7.32 11.66 -17.40
N ALA A 587 7.55 10.37 -17.10
CA ALA A 587 8.86 9.74 -17.21
C ALA A 587 9.39 9.81 -18.67
N GLY A 588 8.56 9.47 -19.66
CA GLY A 588 8.90 9.58 -21.07
C GLY A 588 9.15 11.02 -21.53
N ARG A 589 8.38 11.99 -21.01
CA ARG A 589 8.52 13.42 -21.30
C ARG A 589 9.86 13.96 -20.80
N ILE A 590 10.22 13.67 -19.55
CA ILE A 590 11.51 14.07 -18.95
C ILE A 590 12.65 13.47 -19.77
N ASN A 591 12.59 12.18 -20.09
CA ASN A 591 13.66 11.52 -20.83
C ASN A 591 13.84 12.07 -22.26
N ALA A 592 12.73 12.39 -22.94
CA ALA A 592 12.78 12.93 -24.30
C ALA A 592 13.41 14.33 -24.36
N ALA A 593 13.18 15.17 -23.35
CA ALA A 593 13.77 16.51 -23.28
C ALA A 593 15.30 16.46 -23.08
N GLU A 594 15.78 15.52 -22.27
CA GLU A 594 17.21 15.38 -21.93
C GLU A 594 18.02 14.67 -23.03
N THR A 595 17.38 13.77 -23.78
CA THR A 595 18.07 12.95 -24.79
C THR A 595 17.92 13.47 -26.23
N ALA A 596 17.18 14.58 -26.41
CA ALA A 596 17.14 15.28 -27.68
C ALA A 596 18.54 15.83 -28.02
N PRO A 597 18.96 15.78 -29.31
CA PRO A 597 20.19 16.46 -29.72
C PRO A 597 20.06 17.94 -29.36
N LYS A 598 20.98 18.46 -28.55
CA LYS A 598 21.10 19.92 -28.38
C LYS A 598 21.47 20.46 -29.75
N GLU A 599 20.63 21.31 -30.35
CA GLU A 599 21.07 22.12 -31.49
C GLU A 599 22.32 22.86 -31.03
N SER A 600 23.43 22.65 -31.74
CA SER A 600 24.66 23.39 -31.52
C SER A 600 24.32 24.88 -31.62
N GLU A 601 24.56 25.66 -30.56
CA GLU A 601 24.44 27.12 -30.53
C GLU A 601 25.44 27.83 -31.48
N GLU A 602 26.00 27.14 -32.48
CA GLU A 602 27.06 27.62 -33.35
C GLU A 602 26.57 28.33 -34.62
N GLU A 603 25.26 28.51 -34.82
CA GLU A 603 24.74 29.21 -36.00
C GLU A 603 23.88 30.44 -35.65
N LYS A 604 24.41 31.33 -34.80
CA LYS A 604 23.99 32.75 -34.74
C LYS A 604 25.17 33.70 -34.52
N GLN A 605 26.27 33.53 -35.26
CA GLN A 605 27.13 34.69 -35.54
C GLN A 605 26.57 35.43 -36.76
N PRO A 606 26.17 36.71 -36.63
CA PRO A 606 25.87 37.50 -37.81
C PRO A 606 27.15 37.66 -38.63
N LEU A 607 27.09 37.27 -39.91
CA LEU A 607 28.16 37.50 -40.88
C LEU A 607 28.61 38.97 -40.79
N PRO A 608 29.93 39.25 -40.69
CA PRO A 608 30.42 40.61 -40.68
C PRO A 608 30.02 41.28 -42.00
N ARG A 609 29.32 42.42 -41.91
CA ARG A 609 29.09 43.29 -43.06
C ARG A 609 30.45 43.73 -43.58
N VAL A 610 30.81 43.26 -44.78
CA VAL A 610 31.94 43.79 -45.54
C VAL A 610 31.61 45.24 -45.92
N ALA A 611 32.58 46.12 -45.66
CA ALA A 611 32.52 47.56 -45.88
C ALA A 611 32.44 47.94 -47.36
#